data_AF-A0A353HSJ5-F1
#
_entry.id   AF-A0A353HSJ5-F1
#
_cell.length_a   1.000
_cell.length_b   1.000
_cell.length_c   1.000
_cell.angle_alpha   90.00
_cell.angle_beta   90.00
_cell.angle_gamma   90.00
#
_symmetry.space_group_name_H-M   'P 1'
#
loop_
_entity.id
_entity.type
_entity.pdbx_description
1 polymer ?
#
loop_
_entity_poly.entity_id
_entity_poly.type
_entity_poly.pdbx_seq_one_letter_code
_entity_poly.pdbx_strand_id
1 'polypeptide(L)'
;LRLLPSLPADWKMEQRRGAGLWFAHLAASFGWPAAQVVLPQAEGALATPAARCTQLAREAAQGAAPVVALLMACASHIGQDIVDEWAGKGILFTPGRPQGLVPGEGAAGLLLADTRLAHTMENSLFALLEPAEEARRETAAPARPRAHPALLGELAERAARHGETGLADIAMVVADSGQRQARTLELMGMVSNAMPQLDESEDVFCVGSASGACGDVPFVTALALAQHGTLVRGAPVLCIGNEDAQQCHAHLLRPPPGVDAV
;
A
#
# COMPACT_ATOMS: atom_id res chain seq x y z
N LEU A 1 -21.01 1.65 2.86
CA LEU A 1 -19.57 1.98 2.82
C LEU A 1 -18.88 1.50 4.09
N ARG A 2 -17.85 0.67 3.97
CA ARG A 2 -16.98 0.31 5.10
C ARG A 2 -15.79 1.25 5.16
N LEU A 3 -15.61 1.96 6.26
CA LEU A 3 -14.43 2.82 6.45
C LEU A 3 -13.31 2.01 7.06
N LEU A 4 -12.14 1.94 6.43
CA LEU A 4 -11.02 1.13 6.89
C LEU A 4 -9.80 2.01 7.16
N PRO A 5 -9.79 2.76 8.28
CA PRO A 5 -8.65 3.60 8.61
C PRO A 5 -7.48 2.77 9.14
N SER A 6 -6.30 3.02 8.58
CA SER A 6 -4.98 2.60 9.06
C SER A 6 -4.34 3.79 9.78
N LEU A 7 -4.49 3.80 11.11
CA LEU A 7 -4.08 4.92 11.95
C LEU A 7 -2.74 4.61 12.64
N PRO A 8 -1.92 5.65 12.94
CA PRO A 8 -0.57 5.48 13.48
C PRO A 8 -0.54 4.59 14.72
N ALA A 9 0.43 3.67 14.80
CA ALA A 9 0.53 2.63 15.84
C ALA A 9 0.53 3.18 17.28
N ASP A 10 1.09 4.37 17.46
CA ASP A 10 1.25 5.11 18.71
C ASP A 10 -0.03 5.83 19.19
N TRP A 11 -1.06 5.95 18.34
CA TRP A 11 -2.34 6.53 18.76
C TRP A 11 -3.06 5.65 19.79
N LYS A 12 -3.56 6.29 20.84
CA LYS A 12 -4.42 5.67 21.86
C LYS A 12 -5.73 5.20 21.23
N MET A 13 -6.34 4.18 21.85
CA MET A 13 -7.62 3.62 21.38
C MET A 13 -8.73 4.69 21.28
N GLU A 14 -8.77 5.63 22.23
CA GLU A 14 -9.74 6.75 22.23
C GLU A 14 -9.53 7.70 21.05
N GLN A 15 -8.27 8.03 20.72
CA GLN A 15 -7.93 8.88 19.57
C GLN A 15 -8.34 8.20 18.26
N ARG A 16 -8.04 6.90 18.12
CA ARG A 16 -8.45 6.10 16.95
C ARG A 16 -9.96 6.04 16.81
N ARG A 17 -10.68 5.83 17.91
CA ARG A 17 -12.15 5.81 17.92
C ARG A 17 -12.72 7.16 17.53
N GLY A 18 -12.19 8.25 18.09
CA GLY A 18 -12.59 9.62 17.75
C GLY A 18 -12.40 9.93 16.27
N ALA A 19 -11.24 9.57 15.71
CA ALA A 19 -10.96 9.71 14.28
C ALA A 19 -11.90 8.86 13.41
N GLY A 20 -12.18 7.62 13.80
CA GLY A 20 -13.15 6.78 13.10
C GLY A 20 -14.55 7.41 13.04
N LEU A 21 -15.05 7.91 14.17
CA LEU A 21 -16.34 8.62 14.22
C LEU A 21 -16.33 9.89 13.37
N TRP A 22 -15.22 10.62 13.38
CA TRP A 22 -15.04 11.80 12.52
C TRP A 22 -15.07 11.45 11.04
N PHE A 23 -14.39 10.38 10.60
CA PHE A 23 -14.45 9.93 9.22
C PHE A 23 -15.86 9.47 8.82
N ALA A 24 -16.60 8.81 9.71
CA ALA A 24 -17.98 8.43 9.46
C ALA A 24 -18.89 9.64 9.28
N HIS A 25 -18.71 10.67 10.12
CA HIS A 25 -19.39 11.95 9.97
C HIS A 25 -19.05 12.61 8.62
N LEU A 26 -17.77 12.67 8.26
CA LEU A 26 -17.34 13.23 6.97
C LEU A 26 -17.94 12.48 5.79
N ALA A 27 -17.87 11.14 5.77
CA ALA A 27 -18.47 10.34 4.70
C ALA A 27 -19.96 10.66 4.54
N ALA A 28 -20.70 10.77 5.65
CA ALA A 28 -22.10 11.17 5.61
C ALA A 28 -22.32 12.59 5.06
N SER A 29 -21.45 13.53 5.46
CA SER A 29 -21.50 14.92 4.95
C SER A 29 -21.23 15.03 3.45
N PHE A 30 -20.49 14.07 2.88
CA PHE A 30 -20.24 13.94 1.44
C PHE A 30 -21.26 13.06 0.71
N GLY A 31 -22.43 12.80 1.32
CA GLY A 31 -23.57 12.16 0.64
C GLY A 31 -23.67 10.65 0.81
N TRP A 32 -22.76 10.00 1.53
CA TRP A 32 -22.95 8.58 1.87
C TRP A 32 -24.10 8.43 2.88
N PRO A 33 -25.03 7.47 2.71
CA PRO A 33 -26.11 7.29 3.67
C PRO A 33 -25.53 6.90 5.05
N ALA A 34 -25.74 7.75 6.07
CA ALA A 34 -25.13 7.57 7.39
C ALA A 34 -25.40 6.19 8.01
N ALA A 35 -26.62 5.66 7.83
CA ALA A 35 -27.01 4.33 8.31
C ALA A 35 -26.27 3.16 7.61
N GLN A 36 -25.59 3.43 6.50
CA GLN A 36 -24.83 2.45 5.72
C GLN A 36 -23.31 2.65 5.83
N VAL A 37 -22.86 3.63 6.62
CA VAL A 37 -21.44 3.83 6.93
C VAL A 37 -21.06 2.96 8.12
N VAL A 38 -20.14 2.03 7.90
CA VAL A 38 -19.72 1.05 8.91
C VAL A 38 -18.26 1.27 9.26
N LEU A 39 -17.97 1.36 10.57
CA LEU A 39 -16.62 1.37 11.11
C LEU A 39 -16.20 -0.03 11.57
N PRO A 40 -14.93 -0.43 11.39
CA PRO A 40 -14.41 -1.69 11.86
C PRO A 40 -14.48 -1.74 13.39
N GLN A 41 -14.76 -2.92 13.92
CA GLN A 41 -14.63 -3.16 15.35
C GLN A 41 -13.15 -3.11 15.76
N ALA A 42 -12.89 -2.75 17.02
CA ALA A 42 -11.55 -2.46 17.54
C ALA A 42 -10.54 -3.62 17.34
N GLU A 43 -10.99 -4.87 17.35
CA GLU A 43 -10.14 -6.06 17.15
C GLU A 43 -9.61 -6.20 15.71
N GLY A 44 -10.34 -5.69 14.71
CA GLY A 44 -9.89 -5.64 13.31
C GLY A 44 -9.09 -4.38 12.95
N ALA A 45 -8.91 -3.44 13.90
CA ALA A 45 -8.31 -2.14 13.63
C ALA A 45 -6.79 -2.19 13.37
N LEU A 46 -6.12 -3.28 13.76
CA LEU A 46 -4.67 -3.47 13.63
C LEU A 46 -4.24 -4.16 12.33
N ALA A 47 -5.18 -4.53 11.45
CA ALA A 47 -4.84 -5.13 10.16
C ALA A 47 -4.19 -4.11 9.23
N THR A 48 -3.07 -4.50 8.61
CA THR A 48 -2.35 -3.70 7.62
C THR A 48 -3.23 -3.43 6.39
N PRO A 49 -2.95 -2.37 5.62
CA PRO A 49 -3.72 -2.09 4.40
C PRO A 49 -3.68 -3.25 3.40
N ALA A 50 -2.55 -3.94 3.26
CA ALA A 50 -2.42 -5.11 2.39
C ALA A 50 -3.35 -6.26 2.80
N ALA A 51 -3.36 -6.60 4.09
CA ALA A 51 -4.24 -7.64 4.63
C ALA A 51 -5.73 -7.29 4.44
N ARG A 52 -6.09 -6.00 4.59
CA ARG A 52 -7.45 -5.51 4.33
C ARG A 52 -7.84 -5.63 2.85
N CYS A 53 -6.94 -5.31 1.93
CA CYS A 53 -7.18 -5.51 0.50
C CYS A 53 -7.42 -6.98 0.17
N THR A 54 -6.58 -7.89 0.69
CA THR A 54 -6.73 -9.34 0.53
C THR A 54 -8.06 -9.84 1.10
N GLN A 55 -8.45 -9.37 2.28
CA GLN A 55 -9.74 -9.72 2.88
C GLN A 55 -10.91 -9.28 2.00
N LEU A 56 -10.92 -8.03 1.56
CA LEU A 56 -11.98 -7.49 0.70
C LEU A 56 -12.07 -8.23 -0.63
N ALA A 57 -10.94 -8.56 -1.25
CA ALA A 57 -10.90 -9.32 -2.50
C ALA A 57 -11.52 -10.72 -2.34
N ARG A 58 -11.22 -11.41 -1.22
CA ARG A 58 -11.83 -12.71 -0.90
C ARG A 58 -13.34 -12.61 -0.66
N GLU A 59 -13.78 -11.60 0.08
CA GLU A 59 -15.21 -11.35 0.33
C GLU A 59 -15.96 -11.05 -0.98
N ALA A 60 -15.37 -10.24 -1.86
CA ALA A 60 -15.92 -9.92 -3.18
C ALA A 60 -16.04 -11.18 -4.06
N ALA A 61 -15.02 -12.04 -4.05
CA ALA A 61 -15.01 -13.30 -4.80
C ALA A 61 -16.10 -14.29 -4.33
N GLN A 62 -16.46 -14.28 -3.04
CA GLN A 62 -17.55 -15.11 -2.50
C GLN A 62 -18.93 -14.64 -2.97
N GLY A 63 -19.08 -13.37 -3.35
CA GLY A 63 -20.32 -12.84 -3.94
C GLY A 63 -21.54 -12.84 -3.01
N ALA A 64 -21.35 -12.98 -1.69
CA ALA A 64 -22.44 -13.04 -0.71
C ALA A 64 -23.15 -11.69 -0.51
N ALA A 65 -22.42 -10.58 -0.63
CA ALA A 65 -22.94 -9.22 -0.54
C ALA A 65 -22.04 -8.24 -1.33
N PRO A 66 -22.57 -7.08 -1.78
CA PRO A 66 -21.75 -6.04 -2.38
C PRO A 66 -20.67 -5.55 -1.43
N VAL A 67 -19.45 -5.39 -1.95
CA VAL A 67 -18.30 -4.91 -1.19
C VAL A 67 -17.99 -3.48 -1.62
N VAL A 68 -18.06 -2.54 -0.67
CA VAL A 68 -17.61 -1.16 -0.87
C VAL A 68 -16.87 -0.69 0.37
N ALA A 69 -15.61 -0.32 0.22
CA ALA A 69 -14.77 0.13 1.30
C ALA A 69 -13.94 1.36 0.94
N LEU A 70 -13.70 2.23 1.91
CA LEU A 70 -12.75 3.33 1.82
C LEU A 70 -11.58 3.02 2.76
N LEU A 71 -10.48 2.53 2.18
CA LEU A 71 -9.21 2.32 2.88
C LEU A 71 -8.48 3.64 2.96
N MET A 72 -8.07 4.06 4.16
CA MET A 72 -7.42 5.35 4.39
C MET A 72 -6.21 5.16 5.29
N ALA A 73 -5.14 5.88 5.03
CA ALA A 73 -4.00 6.01 5.93
C ALA A 73 -3.68 7.48 6.14
N CYS A 74 -3.29 7.85 7.36
CA CYS A 74 -2.75 9.17 7.65
C CYS A 74 -1.77 9.09 8.83
N ALA A 75 -0.73 9.92 8.77
CA ALA A 75 0.23 10.06 9.84
C ALA A 75 0.92 11.43 9.74
N SER A 76 1.32 11.98 10.88
CA SER A 76 2.16 13.18 10.95
C SER A 76 3.16 13.01 12.08
N HIS A 77 4.44 13.16 11.76
CA HIS A 77 5.56 13.10 12.70
C HIS A 77 6.43 14.36 12.64
N ILE A 78 5.95 15.44 12.03
CA ILE A 78 6.71 16.69 11.87
C ILE A 78 6.68 17.59 13.12
N GLY A 79 5.93 17.19 14.16
CA GLY A 79 5.87 17.89 15.45
C GLY A 79 7.22 17.88 16.18
N GLN A 80 7.59 19.01 16.79
CA GLN A 80 8.88 19.15 17.47
C GLN A 80 9.06 18.15 18.62
N ASP A 81 7.99 17.84 19.35
CA ASP A 81 7.95 16.84 20.40
C ASP A 81 8.31 15.43 19.89
N ILE A 82 7.76 15.06 18.73
CA ILE A 82 8.05 13.77 18.07
C ILE A 82 9.50 13.74 17.59
N VAL A 83 9.98 14.82 16.99
CA VAL A 83 11.38 14.93 16.51
C VAL A 83 12.37 14.81 17.67
N ASP A 84 12.12 15.51 18.79
CA ASP A 84 12.96 15.44 19.99
C ASP A 84 12.93 14.04 20.60
N GLU A 85 11.76 13.39 20.64
CA GLU A 85 11.62 12.01 21.08
C GLU A 85 12.44 11.04 20.20
N TRP A 86 12.37 11.19 18.88
CA TRP A 86 13.14 10.35 17.94
C TRP A 86 14.64 10.59 18.03
N ALA A 87 15.05 11.84 18.27
CA ALA A 87 16.43 12.20 18.53
C ALA A 87 16.93 11.55 19.84
N GLY A 88 16.15 11.66 20.93
CA GLY A 88 16.46 11.07 22.23
C GLY A 88 16.51 9.54 22.20
N LYS A 89 15.66 8.89 21.40
CA LYS A 89 15.70 7.44 21.14
C LYS A 89 16.83 7.01 20.20
N GLY A 90 17.52 7.96 19.56
CA GLY A 90 18.56 7.66 18.59
C GLY A 90 18.03 6.91 17.36
N ILE A 91 16.81 7.20 16.92
CA ILE A 91 16.22 6.62 15.69
C ILE A 91 16.07 7.65 14.57
N LEU A 92 16.25 8.95 14.86
CA LEU A 92 16.21 10.00 13.85
C LEU A 92 17.37 9.86 12.85
N PHE A 93 17.07 10.11 11.57
CA PHE A 93 18.06 10.23 10.51
C PHE A 93 19.02 11.39 10.80
N THR A 94 20.32 11.10 10.74
CA THR A 94 21.40 12.09 10.83
C THR A 94 22.56 11.66 9.93
N PRO A 95 23.54 12.52 9.63
CA PRO A 95 24.74 12.10 8.90
C PRO A 95 25.48 10.91 9.56
N GLY A 96 25.43 10.80 10.89
CA GLY A 96 25.98 9.66 11.64
C GLY A 96 25.05 8.44 11.71
N ARG A 97 23.81 8.56 11.26
CA ARG A 97 22.78 7.51 11.25
C ARG A 97 21.97 7.56 9.95
N PRO A 98 22.55 7.14 8.81
CA PRO A 98 21.88 7.19 7.52
C PRO A 98 20.71 6.20 7.38
N GLN A 99 20.53 5.29 8.36
CA GLN A 99 19.40 4.35 8.42
C GLN A 99 18.30 4.81 9.39
N GLY A 100 18.40 6.03 9.92
CA GLY A 100 17.38 6.60 10.80
C GLY A 100 16.12 7.00 10.03
N LEU A 101 15.05 7.27 10.78
CA LEU A 101 13.77 7.74 10.27
C LEU A 101 13.86 9.23 9.95
N VAL A 102 13.36 9.62 8.78
CA VAL A 102 13.11 11.02 8.41
C VAL A 102 11.68 11.35 8.82
N PRO A 103 11.42 12.40 9.63
CA PRO A 103 10.06 12.81 9.95
C PRO A 103 9.24 13.06 8.69
N GLY A 104 8.03 12.52 8.66
CA GLY A 104 7.13 12.60 7.51
C GLY A 104 5.71 12.94 7.92
N GLU A 105 4.94 13.43 6.96
CA GLU A 105 3.50 13.65 7.09
C GLU A 105 2.83 13.28 5.78
N GLY A 106 1.64 12.70 5.87
CA GLY A 106 0.82 12.48 4.70
C GLY A 106 -0.52 11.83 5.02
N ALA A 107 -1.35 11.76 3.99
CA ALA A 107 -2.58 10.99 3.98
C ALA A 107 -2.82 10.42 2.58
N ALA A 108 -3.42 9.23 2.52
CA ALA A 108 -3.76 8.56 1.29
C ALA A 108 -5.04 7.74 1.48
N GLY A 109 -5.78 7.51 0.39
CA GLY A 109 -6.99 6.71 0.45
C GLY A 109 -7.34 6.04 -0.88
N LEU A 110 -8.01 4.90 -0.77
CA LEU A 110 -8.50 4.09 -1.88
C LEU A 110 -9.97 3.78 -1.68
N LEU A 111 -10.78 4.05 -2.69
CA LEU A 111 -12.13 3.53 -2.78
C LEU A 111 -12.07 2.17 -3.48
N LEU A 112 -12.43 1.11 -2.76
CA LEU A 112 -12.45 -0.27 -3.22
C LEU A 112 -13.90 -0.71 -3.38
N ALA A 113 -14.21 -1.37 -4.50
CA ALA A 113 -15.52 -1.94 -4.76
C ALA A 113 -15.36 -3.33 -5.38
N ASP A 114 -16.37 -4.20 -5.21
CA ASP A 114 -16.45 -5.39 -6.05
C ASP A 114 -16.65 -4.99 -7.53
N THR A 115 -16.19 -5.86 -8.42
CA THR A 115 -16.18 -5.58 -9.86
C THR A 115 -17.57 -5.37 -10.44
N ARG A 116 -18.59 -6.08 -9.91
CA ARG A 116 -19.98 -5.92 -10.39
C ARG A 116 -20.46 -4.51 -10.14
N LEU A 117 -20.27 -3.98 -8.92
CA LEU A 117 -20.64 -2.61 -8.60
C LEU A 117 -19.82 -1.61 -9.40
N ALA A 118 -18.50 -1.81 -9.54
CA ALA A 118 -17.64 -0.91 -10.31
C ALA A 118 -18.13 -0.74 -11.75
N HIS A 119 -18.58 -1.83 -12.40
CA HIS A 119 -19.15 -1.78 -13.75
C HIS A 119 -20.52 -1.09 -13.84
N THR A 120 -21.29 -1.01 -12.75
CA THR A 120 -22.56 -0.26 -12.74
C THR A 120 -22.38 1.25 -12.61
N MET A 121 -21.19 1.71 -12.22
CA MET A 121 -20.91 3.13 -12.05
C MET A 121 -20.51 3.74 -13.39
N GLU A 122 -21.39 4.55 -13.96
CA GLU A 122 -21.12 5.28 -15.21
C GLU A 122 -19.84 6.12 -15.09
N ASN A 123 -19.00 6.09 -16.13
CA ASN A 123 -17.73 6.83 -16.23
C ASN A 123 -16.71 6.52 -15.11
N SER A 124 -16.85 5.39 -14.41
CA SER A 124 -15.86 4.96 -13.42
C SER A 124 -14.61 4.41 -14.11
N LEU A 125 -13.47 5.09 -13.89
CA LEU A 125 -12.15 4.55 -14.23
C LEU A 125 -11.61 3.77 -13.04
N PHE A 126 -11.43 2.47 -13.21
CA PHE A 126 -10.93 1.59 -12.16
C PHE A 126 -9.93 0.59 -12.71
N ALA A 127 -9.04 0.12 -11.83
CA ALA A 127 -8.18 -1.03 -12.08
C ALA A 127 -8.66 -2.21 -11.23
N LEU A 128 -8.41 -3.42 -11.71
CA LEU A 128 -8.61 -4.64 -10.94
C LEU A 128 -7.43 -4.81 -9.99
N LEU A 129 -7.71 -4.98 -8.70
CA LEU A 129 -6.70 -5.25 -7.67
C LEU A 129 -6.76 -6.71 -7.26
N GLU A 130 -5.70 -7.47 -7.53
CA GLU A 130 -5.58 -8.84 -7.07
C GLU A 130 -5.29 -8.93 -5.56
N PRO A 131 -5.69 -10.04 -4.90
CA PRO A 131 -5.27 -10.33 -3.53
C PRO A 131 -3.74 -10.21 -3.37
N ALA A 132 -3.29 -9.77 -2.20
CA ALA A 132 -1.86 -9.70 -1.92
C ALA A 132 -1.25 -11.10 -1.87
N GLU A 133 -0.07 -11.22 -2.46
CA GLU A 133 0.88 -12.26 -2.07
C GLU A 133 1.73 -11.71 -0.93
N GLU A 134 1.90 -12.49 0.14
CA GLU A 134 2.58 -12.05 1.35
C GLU A 134 3.72 -13.01 1.69
N ALA A 135 4.81 -12.47 2.24
CA ALA A 135 5.88 -13.27 2.83
C ALA A 135 6.54 -12.52 3.99
N ARG A 136 7.09 -13.29 4.92
CA ARG A 136 7.85 -12.76 6.04
C ARG A 136 9.35 -12.96 5.80
N ARG A 137 10.13 -11.91 5.97
CA ARG A 137 11.59 -11.98 6.00
C ARG A 137 12.04 -12.81 7.19
N GLU A 138 12.96 -13.74 6.94
CA GLU A 138 13.63 -14.48 8.00
C GLU A 138 14.46 -13.51 8.85
N THR A 139 14.20 -13.46 10.15
CA THR A 139 14.99 -12.66 11.09
C THR A 139 16.31 -13.37 11.37
N ALA A 140 17.37 -13.03 10.63
CA ALA A 140 18.73 -13.45 10.99
C ALA A 140 19.28 -12.52 12.10
N ALA A 141 19.81 -13.12 13.18
CA ALA A 141 20.58 -12.40 14.20
C ALA A 141 21.87 -11.78 13.60
N PRO A 142 22.37 -10.63 14.10
CA PRO A 142 22.73 -9.52 13.21
C PRO A 142 24.23 -9.31 13.02
N ALA A 143 24.56 -8.75 11.85
CA ALA A 143 25.66 -7.80 11.69
C ALA A 143 25.37 -6.77 10.57
N ARG A 144 24.51 -7.11 9.59
CA ARG A 144 24.12 -6.18 8.53
C ARG A 144 22.80 -6.60 7.89
N PRO A 145 21.79 -5.72 7.78
CA PRO A 145 20.62 -5.99 6.95
C PRO A 145 21.11 -6.24 5.52
N ARG A 146 20.89 -7.44 4.98
CA ARG A 146 21.17 -7.76 3.57
C ARG A 146 19.90 -7.51 2.76
N ALA A 147 20.07 -7.06 1.53
CA ALA A 147 18.98 -7.05 0.55
C ALA A 147 18.60 -8.50 0.21
N HIS A 148 17.32 -8.80 0.12
CA HIS A 148 16.78 -10.12 -0.24
C HIS A 148 15.93 -10.05 -1.53
N PRO A 149 16.52 -9.66 -2.67
CA PRO A 149 15.77 -9.43 -3.91
C PRO A 149 15.01 -10.68 -4.40
N ALA A 150 15.52 -11.88 -4.11
CA ALA A 150 14.86 -13.14 -4.45
C ALA A 150 13.47 -13.28 -3.82
N LEU A 151 13.29 -12.85 -2.56
CA LEU A 151 12.00 -12.92 -1.88
C LEU A 151 10.95 -12.05 -2.58
N LEU A 152 11.34 -10.84 -3.00
CA LEU A 152 10.45 -9.96 -3.75
C LEU A 152 10.17 -10.51 -5.15
N GLY A 153 11.16 -11.14 -5.79
CA GLY A 153 10.97 -11.81 -7.09
C GLY A 153 9.95 -12.95 -7.02
N GLU A 154 10.05 -13.81 -6.00
CA GLU A 154 9.07 -14.88 -5.76
C GLU A 154 7.65 -14.34 -5.50
N LEU A 155 7.53 -13.24 -4.76
CA LEU A 155 6.26 -12.57 -4.52
C LEU A 155 5.68 -11.98 -5.81
N ALA A 156 6.52 -11.31 -6.62
CA ALA A 156 6.13 -10.77 -7.91
C ALA A 156 5.61 -11.87 -8.85
N GLU A 157 6.33 -12.99 -8.93
CA GLU A 157 5.89 -14.14 -9.73
C GLU A 157 4.56 -14.72 -9.25
N ARG A 158 4.36 -14.88 -7.93
CA ARG A 158 3.09 -15.39 -7.40
C ARG A 158 1.94 -14.43 -7.74
N ALA A 159 2.14 -13.12 -7.58
CA ALA A 159 1.12 -12.11 -7.86
C ALA A 159 0.77 -12.08 -9.35
N ALA A 160 1.78 -12.15 -10.22
CA ALA A 160 1.61 -12.22 -11.66
C ALA A 160 0.85 -13.48 -12.09
N ARG A 161 1.24 -14.66 -11.56
CA ARG A 161 0.54 -15.93 -11.81
C ARG A 161 -0.92 -15.90 -11.36
N HIS A 162 -1.21 -15.31 -10.20
CA HIS A 162 -2.58 -15.17 -9.69
C HIS A 162 -3.45 -14.37 -10.65
N GLY A 163 -2.92 -13.26 -11.19
CA GLY A 163 -3.60 -12.44 -12.18
C GLY A 163 -3.47 -12.93 -13.63
N GLU A 164 -3.02 -14.18 -13.84
CA GLU A 164 -2.81 -14.80 -15.16
C GLU A 164 -1.96 -13.92 -16.11
N THR A 165 -0.97 -13.23 -15.56
CA THR A 165 -0.13 -12.24 -16.25
C THR A 165 1.33 -12.70 -16.26
N GLY A 166 2.03 -12.54 -17.38
CA GLY A 166 3.48 -12.78 -17.43
C GLY A 166 4.25 -11.61 -16.81
N LEU A 167 5.40 -11.86 -16.17
CA LEU A 167 6.26 -10.78 -15.68
C LEU A 167 6.72 -9.83 -16.79
N ALA A 168 6.84 -10.33 -18.02
CA ALA A 168 7.18 -9.54 -19.20
C ALA A 168 6.08 -8.53 -19.61
N ASP A 169 4.84 -8.76 -19.19
CA ASP A 169 3.69 -7.91 -19.51
C ASP A 169 3.48 -6.81 -18.47
N ILE A 170 4.19 -6.86 -17.34
CA ILE A 170 4.17 -5.82 -16.32
C ILE A 170 4.93 -4.60 -16.89
N ALA A 171 4.24 -3.46 -16.93
CA ALA A 171 4.75 -2.24 -17.54
C ALA A 171 5.34 -1.24 -16.55
N MET A 172 5.18 -1.48 -15.24
CA MET A 172 5.63 -0.58 -14.18
C MET A 172 5.68 -1.31 -12.84
N VAL A 173 6.61 -0.90 -11.96
CA VAL A 173 6.68 -1.31 -10.56
C VAL A 173 6.56 -0.07 -9.67
N VAL A 174 5.64 -0.10 -8.72
CA VAL A 174 5.50 0.94 -7.70
C VAL A 174 5.77 0.32 -6.34
N ALA A 175 6.49 1.01 -5.48
CA ALA A 175 6.80 0.52 -4.14
C ALA A 175 6.67 1.57 -3.05
N ASP A 176 6.40 1.11 -1.83
CA ASP A 176 6.43 1.92 -0.61
C ASP A 176 7.85 2.20 -0.09
N SER A 177 8.88 1.63 -0.74
CA SER A 177 10.30 1.78 -0.43
C SER A 177 10.67 3.22 -0.07
N GLY A 178 11.24 3.37 1.13
CA GLY A 178 11.69 4.62 1.70
C GLY A 178 13.16 4.93 1.43
N GLN A 179 13.74 5.75 2.31
CA GLN A 179 15.14 6.20 2.26
C GLN A 179 16.14 5.10 2.72
N ARG A 180 15.65 3.97 3.25
CA ARG A 180 16.50 2.89 3.73
C ARG A 180 17.12 2.16 2.54
N GLN A 181 18.41 2.40 2.32
CA GLN A 181 19.19 1.83 1.21
C GLN A 181 18.98 0.32 1.03
N ALA A 182 18.86 -0.46 2.12
CA ALA A 182 18.63 -1.91 2.02
C ALA A 182 17.31 -2.26 1.31
N ARG A 183 16.25 -1.46 1.50
CA ARG A 183 14.93 -1.66 0.86
C ARG A 183 14.96 -1.26 -0.61
N THR A 184 15.59 -0.14 -0.91
CA THR A 184 15.77 0.30 -2.30
C THR A 184 16.60 -0.72 -3.08
N LEU A 185 17.72 -1.20 -2.54
CA LEU A 185 18.56 -2.21 -3.21
C LEU A 185 17.84 -3.56 -3.38
N GLU A 186 17.01 -3.95 -2.42
CA GLU A 186 16.17 -5.14 -2.52
C GLU A 186 15.16 -5.03 -3.66
N LEU A 187 14.51 -3.86 -3.80
CA LEU A 187 13.59 -3.58 -4.89
C LEU A 187 14.30 -3.55 -6.24
N MET A 188 15.37 -2.77 -6.38
CA MET A 188 16.11 -2.68 -7.65
C MET A 188 16.64 -4.05 -8.06
N GLY A 189 17.27 -4.78 -7.13
CA GLY A 189 17.75 -6.13 -7.42
C GLY A 189 16.64 -7.12 -7.79
N MET A 190 15.40 -6.92 -7.34
CA MET A 190 14.26 -7.70 -7.83
C MET A 190 13.94 -7.33 -9.28
N VAL A 191 13.81 -6.03 -9.58
CA VAL A 191 13.49 -5.54 -10.93
C VAL A 191 14.53 -6.00 -11.94
N SER A 192 15.83 -5.77 -11.69
CA SER A 192 16.88 -6.13 -12.65
C SER A 192 16.94 -7.64 -12.94
N ASN A 193 16.54 -8.49 -11.98
CA ASN A 193 16.57 -9.95 -12.13
C ASN A 193 15.29 -10.53 -12.74
N ALA A 194 14.12 -10.05 -12.31
CA ALA A 194 12.82 -10.65 -12.65
C ALA A 194 12.11 -9.93 -13.80
N MET A 195 12.40 -8.65 -14.01
CA MET A 195 11.76 -7.80 -15.02
C MET A 195 12.80 -6.92 -15.75
N PRO A 196 13.80 -7.54 -16.43
CA PRO A 196 14.88 -6.80 -17.08
C PRO A 196 14.43 -5.92 -18.25
N GLN A 197 13.16 -6.03 -18.68
CA GLN A 197 12.57 -5.17 -19.70
C GLN A 197 12.21 -3.76 -19.20
N LEU A 198 12.16 -3.54 -17.88
CA LEU A 198 11.79 -2.26 -17.29
C LEU A 198 12.99 -1.33 -17.18
N ASP A 199 12.78 -0.05 -17.46
CA ASP A 199 13.75 0.99 -17.16
C ASP A 199 13.63 1.39 -15.68
N GLU A 200 14.67 1.16 -14.88
CA GLU A 200 14.67 1.48 -13.44
C GLU A 200 14.41 2.97 -13.14
N SER A 201 14.64 3.87 -14.09
CA SER A 201 14.45 5.31 -13.92
C SER A 201 13.05 5.81 -14.33
N GLU A 202 12.39 5.13 -15.27
CA GLU A 202 11.11 5.57 -15.86
C GLU A 202 9.93 4.66 -15.47
N ASP A 203 10.20 3.40 -15.13
CA ASP A 203 9.17 2.39 -14.87
C ASP A 203 9.14 1.92 -13.40
N VAL A 204 10.05 2.41 -12.55
CA VAL A 204 10.10 2.03 -11.12
C VAL A 204 9.99 3.24 -10.20
N PHE A 205 8.97 3.24 -9.33
CA PHE A 205 8.66 4.38 -8.47
C PHE A 205 8.70 4.01 -6.99
N CYS A 206 9.48 4.76 -6.19
CA CYS A 206 9.60 4.58 -4.73
C CYS A 206 8.92 5.73 -3.97
N VAL A 207 7.68 5.50 -3.52
CA VAL A 207 6.84 6.53 -2.90
C VAL A 207 7.33 6.94 -1.50
N GLY A 208 7.86 6.00 -0.72
CA GLY A 208 8.31 6.26 0.64
C GLY A 208 9.45 7.27 0.72
N SER A 209 10.28 7.35 -0.33
CA SER A 209 11.41 8.28 -0.39
C SER A 209 10.98 9.76 -0.27
N ALA A 210 9.83 10.12 -0.83
CA ALA A 210 9.29 11.48 -0.82
C ALA A 210 8.45 11.80 0.43
N SER A 211 8.05 10.78 1.19
CA SER A 211 7.00 10.90 2.21
C SER A 211 7.53 10.89 3.66
N GLY A 212 8.83 10.63 3.84
CA GLY A 212 9.41 10.35 5.16
C GLY A 212 8.76 9.14 5.83
N ALA A 213 8.93 9.02 7.14
CA ALA A 213 8.26 8.01 7.95
C ALA A 213 6.83 8.49 8.24
N CYS A 214 5.85 7.96 7.50
CA CYS A 214 4.41 8.26 7.66
C CYS A 214 3.55 6.98 7.74
N GLY A 215 4.10 5.92 8.36
CA GLY A 215 3.38 4.67 8.60
C GLY A 215 2.93 4.01 7.29
N ASP A 216 1.64 3.70 7.21
CA ASP A 216 1.03 3.00 6.07
C ASP A 216 0.76 3.91 4.85
N VAL A 217 0.94 5.23 4.98
CA VAL A 217 0.63 6.19 3.91
C VAL A 217 1.37 5.89 2.61
N PRO A 218 2.69 5.62 2.59
CA PRO A 218 3.41 5.37 1.34
C PRO A 218 2.90 4.13 0.60
N PHE A 219 2.48 3.09 1.32
CA PHE A 219 1.93 1.89 0.70
C PHE A 219 0.55 2.13 0.09
N VAL A 220 -0.34 2.84 0.78
CA VAL A 220 -1.65 3.21 0.21
C VAL A 220 -1.48 4.13 -1.00
N THR A 221 -0.52 5.05 -0.95
CA THR A 221 -0.15 5.90 -2.11
C THR A 221 0.45 5.07 -3.24
N ALA A 222 1.28 4.06 -2.95
CA ALA A 222 1.85 3.17 -3.96
C ALA A 222 0.75 2.40 -4.72
N LEU A 223 -0.27 1.91 -4.02
CA LEU A 223 -1.45 1.31 -4.66
C LEU A 223 -2.22 2.31 -5.53
N ALA A 224 -2.40 3.55 -5.07
CA ALA A 224 -3.06 4.60 -5.86
C ALA A 224 -2.27 4.96 -7.12
N LEU A 225 -0.94 5.08 -7.01
CA LEU A 225 -0.06 5.32 -8.14
C LEU A 225 -0.01 4.12 -9.10
N ALA A 226 -0.06 2.90 -8.57
CA ALA A 226 -0.16 1.70 -9.41
C ALA A 226 -1.49 1.65 -10.18
N GLN A 227 -2.60 2.08 -9.57
CA GLN A 227 -3.88 2.21 -10.27
C GLN A 227 -3.79 3.23 -11.39
N HIS A 228 -3.19 4.39 -11.13
CA HIS A 228 -2.98 5.41 -12.15
C HIS A 228 -2.09 4.89 -13.29
N GLY A 229 -0.96 4.25 -12.97
CA GLY A 229 -0.05 3.65 -13.94
C GLY A 229 -0.74 2.57 -14.79
N THR A 230 -1.59 1.75 -14.19
CA THR A 230 -2.37 0.72 -14.88
C THR A 230 -3.30 1.34 -15.93
N LEU A 231 -3.99 2.41 -15.56
CA LEU A 231 -4.92 3.10 -16.46
C LEU A 231 -4.21 3.85 -17.59
N VAL A 232 -3.14 4.59 -17.27
CA VAL A 232 -2.39 5.38 -18.26
C VAL A 232 -1.65 4.48 -19.25
N ARG A 233 -1.10 3.36 -18.79
CA ARG A 233 -0.34 2.44 -19.66
C ARG A 233 -1.22 1.39 -20.34
N GLY A 234 -2.46 1.21 -19.88
CA GLY A 234 -3.34 0.13 -20.33
C GLY A 234 -2.73 -1.27 -20.11
N ALA A 235 -1.87 -1.41 -19.09
CA ALA A 235 -1.06 -2.60 -18.86
C ALA A 235 -0.95 -2.91 -17.37
N PRO A 236 -0.68 -4.18 -16.98
CA PRO A 236 -0.50 -4.56 -15.60
C PRO A 236 0.64 -3.80 -14.89
N VAL A 237 0.41 -3.46 -13.62
CA VAL A 237 1.38 -2.80 -12.75
C VAL A 237 1.54 -3.59 -11.47
N LEU A 238 2.78 -3.75 -11.02
CA LEU A 238 3.08 -4.41 -9.76
C LEU A 238 3.26 -3.38 -8.65
N CYS A 239 2.54 -3.53 -7.54
CA CYS A 239 2.73 -2.76 -6.33
C CYS A 239 3.43 -3.60 -5.26
N ILE A 240 4.58 -3.14 -4.77
CA ILE A 240 5.40 -3.81 -3.77
C ILE A 240 5.34 -3.06 -2.45
N GLY A 241 5.02 -3.76 -1.38
CA GLY A 241 5.28 -3.29 -0.02
C GLY A 241 6.49 -4.00 0.56
N ASN A 242 7.58 -3.28 0.75
CA ASN A 242 8.82 -3.82 1.29
C ASN A 242 9.43 -2.92 2.37
N GLU A 243 8.83 -1.79 2.71
CA GLU A 243 9.35 -0.90 3.74
C GLU A 243 9.27 -1.54 5.14
N ASP A 244 8.26 -2.35 5.45
CA ASP A 244 8.15 -3.01 6.76
C ASP A 244 9.42 -3.82 7.12
N ALA A 245 9.71 -3.95 8.42
CA ALA A 245 10.90 -4.67 8.87
C ALA A 245 10.83 -6.17 8.55
N GLN A 246 9.63 -6.76 8.63
CA GLN A 246 9.42 -8.20 8.60
C GLN A 246 8.54 -8.64 7.45
N GLN A 247 7.51 -7.89 7.09
CA GLN A 247 6.56 -8.26 6.06
C GLN A 247 6.99 -7.71 4.70
N CYS A 248 6.75 -8.50 3.68
CA CYS A 248 6.79 -8.10 2.28
C CYS A 248 5.47 -8.52 1.65
N HIS A 249 4.99 -7.73 0.71
CA HIS A 249 3.82 -8.09 -0.07
C HIS A 249 3.90 -7.55 -1.48
N ALA A 250 3.21 -8.24 -2.39
CA ALA A 250 3.06 -7.85 -3.78
C ALA A 250 1.58 -7.90 -4.18
N HIS A 251 1.12 -6.85 -4.83
CA HIS A 251 -0.18 -6.77 -5.47
C HIS A 251 0.01 -6.58 -6.97
N LEU A 252 -0.81 -7.27 -7.75
CA LEU A 252 -0.96 -6.98 -9.17
C LEU A 252 -2.19 -6.12 -9.38
N LEU A 253 -2.03 -5.01 -10.11
CA LEU A 253 -3.13 -4.23 -10.63
C LEU A 253 -3.21 -4.45 -12.13
N ARG A 254 -4.43 -4.64 -12.65
CA ARG A 254 -4.68 -4.95 -14.06
C ARG A 254 -5.75 -4.04 -14.64
N PRO A 255 -5.67 -3.70 -15.93
CA PRO A 255 -6.77 -3.02 -16.60
C PRO A 255 -8.02 -3.91 -16.56
N PRO A 256 -9.23 -3.33 -16.41
CA PRO A 256 -10.45 -4.10 -16.51
C PRO A 256 -10.62 -4.62 -17.95
N PRO A 257 -11.24 -5.80 -18.14
CA PRO A 257 -11.43 -6.36 -19.48
C PRO A 257 -12.29 -5.41 -20.34
N GLY A 258 -11.83 -5.15 -21.57
CA GLY A 258 -12.56 -4.35 -22.56
C GLY A 258 -12.34 -2.83 -22.48
N VAL A 259 -11.34 -2.35 -21.74
CA VAL A 259 -10.92 -0.94 -21.77
C VAL A 259 -9.63 -0.84 -22.60
N ASP A 260 -9.72 -0.23 -23.78
CA ASP A 260 -8.54 0.20 -24.54
C ASP A 260 -7.85 1.36 -23.80
N ALA A 261 -6.52 1.41 -23.85
CA ALA A 261 -5.73 2.47 -23.22
C ALA A 261 -6.20 3.87 -23.68
N VAL A 262 -6.32 4.81 -22.74
CA VAL A 262 -6.74 6.21 -23.00
C VAL A 262 -5.62 7.01 -23.63
#